data_AF-A0A2W6IAU2-F1
#
_entry.id   AF-A0A2W6IAU2-F1
#
_cell.length_a   1.000
_cell.length_b   1.000
_cell.length_c   1.000
_cell.angle_alpha   90.00
_cell.angle_beta   90.00
_cell.angle_gamma   90.00
#
_symmetry.space_group_name_H-M   'P 1'
#
loop_
_entity.id
_entity.type
_entity.pdbx_description
1 polymer ?
#
loop_
_entity_poly.entity_id
_entity_poly.type
_entity_poly.pdbx_seq_one_letter_code
_entity_poly.pdbx_strand_id
1 'polypeptide(L)'
;MRAEKLRFHLVMAGCGGFVVLMLAALAWVCLQPQTVDVQAAERHAIEQCVQRSEDPSRSEIQRRAQADSCREMRKQYVHKFGREDS
;
A
#
# COMPACT_ATOMS: atom_id res chain seq x y z
N MET A 1 -6.54 -40.53 26.42
CA MET A 1 -7.04 -39.35 27.17
C MET A 1 -6.02 -38.26 27.48
N ARG A 2 -5.00 -38.40 28.35
CA ARG A 2 -4.07 -37.27 28.67
C ARG A 2 -3.21 -36.81 27.48
N ALA A 3 -2.62 -37.74 26.73
CA ALA A 3 -1.78 -37.43 25.57
C ALA A 3 -2.56 -36.75 24.42
N GLU A 4 -3.82 -37.10 24.23
CA GLU A 4 -4.69 -36.49 23.20
C GLU A 4 -5.10 -35.07 23.56
N LYS A 5 -5.42 -34.80 24.84
CA LYS A 5 -5.65 -33.43 25.31
C LYS A 5 -4.41 -32.56 25.13
N LEU A 6 -3.23 -33.11 25.40
CA LEU A 6 -1.97 -32.39 25.23
C LEU A 6 -1.71 -32.05 23.75
N ARG A 7 -1.91 -33.02 22.85
CA ARG A 7 -1.84 -32.79 21.39
C ARG A 7 -2.85 -31.75 20.91
N PHE A 8 -4.09 -31.83 21.39
CA PHE A 8 -5.12 -30.84 21.06
C PHE A 8 -4.71 -29.43 21.48
N HIS A 9 -4.23 -29.25 22.71
CA HIS A 9 -3.75 -27.94 23.17
C HIS A 9 -2.54 -27.45 22.39
N LEU A 10 -1.62 -28.33 22.00
CA LEU A 10 -0.47 -27.97 21.15
C LEU A 10 -0.91 -27.51 19.76
N VAL A 11 -1.87 -28.21 19.14
CA VAL A 11 -2.42 -27.81 17.83
C VAL A 11 -3.13 -26.46 17.94
N MET A 12 -3.99 -26.28 18.95
CA MET A 12 -4.69 -25.01 19.17
C MET A 12 -3.74 -23.85 19.46
N ALA A 13 -2.68 -24.07 20.25
CA ALA A 13 -1.65 -23.07 20.49
C ALA A 13 -0.86 -22.74 19.22
N GLY A 14 -0.55 -23.73 18.39
CA GLY A 14 0.08 -23.52 17.09
C GLY A 14 -0.78 -22.67 16.15
N CYS A 15 -2.07 -22.99 16.03
CA CYS A 15 -3.02 -22.20 15.23
C CYS A 15 -3.17 -20.77 15.78
N GLY A 16 -3.31 -20.62 17.10
CA GLY A 16 -3.39 -19.31 17.74
C GLY A 16 -2.14 -18.48 17.51
N GLY A 17 -0.96 -19.08 17.68
CA GLY A 17 0.33 -18.44 17.41
C GLY A 17 0.47 -18.00 15.95
N PHE A 18 0.05 -18.85 15.00
CA PHE A 18 0.06 -18.50 13.58
C PHE A 18 -0.82 -17.27 13.28
N VAL A 19 -2.03 -17.22 13.84
CA VAL A 19 -2.92 -16.06 13.66
C VAL A 19 -2.31 -14.79 14.23
N VAL A 20 -1.74 -14.85 15.44
CA VAL A 20 -1.06 -13.69 16.06
C VAL A 20 0.11 -13.21 15.21
N LEU A 21 0.92 -14.13 14.67
CA LEU A 21 2.04 -13.77 13.78
C LEU A 21 1.56 -13.10 12.49
N MET A 22 0.48 -13.61 11.88
CA MET A 22 -0.11 -12.98 10.68
C MET A 22 -0.63 -11.57 10.97
N LEU A 23 -1.31 -11.38 12.10
CA LEU A 23 -1.78 -10.06 12.51
C LEU A 23 -0.62 -9.09 12.79
N ALA A 24 0.43 -9.56 13.44
CA ALA A 24 1.62 -8.75 13.70
C ALA A 24 2.33 -8.34 12.40
N ALA A 25 2.45 -9.25 11.42
CA ALA A 25 3.01 -8.94 10.11
C ALA A 25 2.17 -7.91 9.35
N LEU A 26 0.83 -8.04 9.39
CA LEU A 26 -0.06 -7.07 8.77
C LEU A 26 0.07 -5.69 9.42
N ALA A 27 0.07 -5.64 10.76
CA ALA A 27 0.26 -4.40 11.50
C ALA A 27 1.61 -3.76 11.16
N TRP A 28 2.69 -4.55 11.12
CA TRP A 28 4.01 -4.05 10.74
C TRP A 28 4.02 -3.36 9.37
N VAL A 29 3.38 -3.96 8.37
CA VAL A 29 3.29 -3.38 7.02
C VAL A 29 2.42 -2.11 7.01
N CYS A 30 1.29 -2.13 7.71
CA CYS A 30 0.36 -0.99 7.72
C CYS A 30 0.86 0.22 8.54
N LEU A 31 1.66 -0.03 9.58
CA LEU A 31 2.24 1.03 10.43
C LEU A 31 3.60 1.53 9.92
N GLN A 32 4.08 1.01 8.80
CA GLN A 32 5.39 1.38 8.29
C GLN A 32 5.47 2.91 8.08
N PRO A 33 6.49 3.58 8.62
CA PRO A 33 6.57 5.03 8.54
C PRO A 33 6.67 5.49 7.09
N GLN A 34 6.02 6.62 6.79
CA GLN A 34 6.19 7.28 5.50
C GLN A 34 7.57 7.95 5.47
N THR A 35 8.57 7.20 5.02
CA THR A 35 9.96 7.68 4.89
C THR A 35 10.13 8.57 3.68
N VAL A 36 11.24 9.31 3.62
CA VAL A 36 11.62 10.11 2.46
C VAL A 36 11.69 9.29 1.16
N ASP A 37 12.06 8.01 1.25
CA ASP A 37 12.08 7.12 0.09
C ASP A 37 10.68 6.79 -0.42
N VAL A 38 9.72 6.60 0.49
CA VAL A 38 8.30 6.38 0.14
C VAL A 38 7.72 7.64 -0.51
N GLN A 39 8.06 8.81 0.02
CA GLN A 39 7.67 10.10 -0.55
C GLN A 39 8.24 10.28 -1.97
N ALA A 40 9.54 10.00 -2.16
CA ALA A 40 10.18 10.08 -3.46
C ALA A 40 9.58 9.08 -4.48
N ALA A 41 9.26 7.87 -4.02
CA ALA A 41 8.59 6.86 -4.85
C ALA A 41 7.17 7.29 -5.26
N GLU A 42 6.37 7.86 -4.35
CA GLU A 42 5.04 8.38 -4.68
C GLU A 42 5.12 9.57 -5.65
N ARG A 43 6.08 10.49 -5.46
CA ARG A 43 6.33 11.60 -6.39
C ARG A 43 6.70 11.09 -7.78
N HIS A 44 7.60 10.11 -7.87
CA HIS A 44 7.98 9.49 -9.13
C HIS A 44 6.80 8.81 -9.82
N ALA A 45 5.91 8.14 -9.07
CA ALA A 45 4.71 7.54 -9.62
C ALA A 45 3.72 8.58 -10.20
N ILE A 46 3.59 9.75 -9.56
CA ILE A 46 2.79 10.87 -10.08
C ILE A 46 3.38 11.39 -11.39
N GLU A 47 4.70 11.60 -11.46
CA GLU A 47 5.38 12.06 -12.67
C GLU A 47 5.18 11.08 -13.84
N GLN A 48 5.33 9.77 -13.60
CA GLN A 48 5.05 8.75 -14.60
C GLN A 48 3.57 8.74 -15.03
N CYS A 49 2.65 8.99 -14.11
CA CYS A 49 1.23 9.11 -14.43
C CYS A 49 0.99 10.26 -15.41
N VAL A 50 1.56 11.43 -15.14
CA VAL A 50 1.44 12.62 -15.99
C VAL A 50 2.00 12.35 -17.38
N GLN A 51 3.21 11.78 -17.48
CA GLN A 51 3.80 11.40 -18.76
C GLN A 51 2.92 10.46 -19.58
N ARG A 52 2.29 9.46 -18.93
CA ARG A 52 1.35 8.55 -19.60
C ARG A 52 0.04 9.22 -20.03
N SER A 53 -0.38 10.28 -19.33
CA SER A 53 -1.60 11.02 -19.69
C SER A 53 -1.41 11.87 -20.95
N GLU A 54 -0.16 12.27 -21.24
CA GLU A 54 0.22 13.08 -22.41
C GLU A 54 0.54 12.23 -23.65
N ASP A 55 0.54 10.90 -23.53
CA ASP A 55 0.85 9.98 -24.62
C ASP A 55 -0.13 10.16 -25.80
N PRO A 56 0.35 10.63 -26.98
CA PRO A 56 -0.51 10.89 -28.13
C PRO A 56 -1.04 9.61 -28.78
N SER A 57 -0.47 8.44 -28.47
CA SER A 57 -0.92 7.15 -28.99
C SER A 57 -2.22 6.65 -28.34
N ARG A 58 -2.65 7.26 -27.22
CA ARG A 58 -3.88 6.91 -26.50
C ARG A 58 -5.11 7.68 -26.98
N SER A 59 -6.28 7.07 -26.81
CA SER A 59 -7.55 7.73 -27.13
C SER A 59 -7.79 8.93 -26.21
N GLU A 60 -8.54 9.91 -26.70
CA GLU A 60 -8.81 11.14 -25.93
C GLU A 60 -9.51 10.85 -24.58
N ILE A 61 -10.43 9.89 -24.56
CA ILE A 61 -11.14 9.47 -23.34
C ILE A 61 -10.14 8.88 -22.33
N GLN A 62 -9.22 8.03 -22.79
CA GLN A 62 -8.19 7.44 -21.92
C GLN A 62 -7.25 8.51 -21.38
N ARG A 63 -6.82 9.48 -22.20
CA ARG A 63 -5.97 10.59 -21.73
C ARG A 63 -6.67 11.42 -20.64
N ARG A 64 -7.95 11.75 -20.83
CA ARG A 64 -8.75 12.49 -19.83
C ARG A 64 -8.88 11.68 -18.53
N ALA A 65 -9.27 10.40 -18.61
CA ALA A 65 -9.39 9.54 -17.44
C ALA A 65 -8.04 9.36 -16.70
N GLN A 66 -6.95 9.24 -17.45
CA GLN A 66 -5.59 9.16 -16.90
C GLN A 66 -5.22 10.46 -16.18
N ALA A 67 -5.48 11.62 -16.80
CA ALA A 67 -5.24 12.93 -16.19
C ALA A 67 -6.05 13.13 -14.90
N ASP A 68 -7.29 12.67 -14.85
CA ASP A 68 -8.13 12.71 -13.64
C ASP A 68 -7.53 11.85 -12.51
N SER A 69 -7.04 10.66 -12.87
CA SER A 69 -6.37 9.76 -11.95
C SER A 69 -5.08 10.38 -11.38
N CYS A 70 -4.28 11.03 -12.23
CA CYS A 70 -3.05 11.70 -11.77
C CYS A 70 -3.35 12.88 -10.83
N ARG A 71 -4.44 13.64 -11.08
CA ARG A 71 -4.88 14.72 -10.18
C ARG A 71 -5.27 14.16 -8.82
N GLU A 72 -5.95 13.02 -8.77
CA GLU A 72 -6.34 12.40 -7.49
C GLU A 72 -5.12 11.86 -6.73
N MET A 73 -4.15 11.24 -7.44
CA MET A 73 -2.89 10.82 -6.81
C MET A 73 -2.14 11.99 -6.17
N ARG A 74 -2.08 13.15 -6.84
CA ARG A 74 -1.45 14.35 -6.30
C ARG A 74 -2.16 14.85 -5.03
N LYS A 75 -3.49 14.82 -4.98
CA LYS A 75 -4.24 15.18 -3.76
C LYS A 75 -3.91 14.23 -2.61
N GLN A 76 -3.85 12.93 -2.87
CA GLN A 76 -3.51 11.93 -1.85
C GLN A 76 -2.10 12.12 -1.32
N TYR A 77 -1.15 12.44 -2.20
CA TYR A 77 0.22 12.77 -1.82
C TYR A 77 0.27 14.01 -0.90
N VAL A 78 -0.40 15.10 -1.27
CA VAL A 78 -0.45 16.32 -0.44
C VAL A 78 -1.13 16.03 0.90
N HIS A 79 -2.17 15.20 0.93
CA HIS A 79 -2.83 14.81 2.18
C HIS A 79 -1.91 13.99 3.10
N LYS A 80 -1.12 13.07 2.54
CA LYS A 80 -0.20 12.20 3.28
C LYS A 80 1.06 12.92 3.78
N PHE A 81 1.63 13.82 2.98
CA PHE A 81 2.95 14.43 3.23
C PHE A 81 2.92 15.94 3.53
N GLY A 82 1.76 16.59 3.39
CA GLY A 82 1.53 17.99 3.78
C GLY A 82 1.90 19.04 2.73
N ARG A 83 2.98 18.88 1.93
CA ARG A 83 3.36 19.82 0.85
C ARG A 83 4.04 19.09 -0.32
N GLU A 84 3.72 19.50 -1.55
CA GLU A 84 4.62 19.30 -2.69
C GLU A 84 5.82 20.22 -2.45
N ASP A 85 6.94 19.68 -1.97
CA ASP A 85 8.17 20.45 -1.83
C ASP A 85 8.51 21.08 -3.18
N SER A 86 8.33 22.41 -3.19
CA SER A 86 8.51 23.35 -4.30
C SER A 86 9.98 23.67 -4.49
#